data_AF-A0A8H4AWV2-F1
#
_entry.id   AF-A0A8H4AWV2-F1
#
_cell.length_a   1.000
_cell.length_b   1.000
_cell.length_c   1.000
_cell.angle_alpha   90.00
_cell.angle_beta   90.00
_cell.angle_gamma   90.00
#
_symmetry.space_group_name_H-M   'P 1'
#
loop_
_entity.id
_entity.type
_entity.pdbx_description
1 polymer ?
#
loop_
_entity_poly.entity_id
_entity_poly.type
_entity_poly.pdbx_seq_one_letter_code
_entity_poly.pdbx_strand_id
1 'polypeptide(L)'
;MRLSKVFTSLKGFVVAEYCVSINIIPYANIKIVLTADLTTHIARKYLENYNDYGKNIPYYNIKKVILLRDSHSYKFIEEAAKVSTLVINMTKMTIDQVVNRILFQFYLKKNY
;
A
#
# COMPACT_ATOMS: atom_id res chain seq x y z
N MET A 1 26.39 12.52 30.38
CA MET A 1 26.03 11.09 30.49
C MET A 1 25.68 10.57 29.10
N ARG A 2 26.41 9.57 28.61
CA ARG A 2 26.36 9.06 27.22
C ARG A 2 25.05 8.28 26.96
N LEU A 3 24.20 8.76 26.05
CA LEU A 3 23.18 7.94 25.37
C LEU A 3 23.79 7.28 24.12
N SER A 4 24.97 6.67 24.29
CA SER A 4 25.67 5.93 23.23
C SER A 4 25.56 4.44 23.50
N LYS A 5 24.41 3.86 23.12
CA LYS A 5 24.11 2.42 22.91
C LYS A 5 22.59 2.29 23.08
N VAL A 6 21.93 1.50 22.20
CA VAL A 6 20.46 1.31 22.07
C VAL A 6 19.87 2.35 21.08
N PHE A 7 19.64 2.12 19.79
CA PHE A 7 19.31 0.93 18.98
C PHE A 7 19.96 1.04 17.58
N THR A 8 20.96 0.21 17.27
CA THR A 8 21.43 0.00 15.88
C THR A 8 20.96 -1.35 15.31
N SER A 9 19.90 -1.95 15.89
CA SER A 9 19.43 -3.29 15.53
C SER A 9 18.15 -3.37 14.70
N LEU A 10 17.50 -2.25 14.36
CA LEU A 10 16.32 -2.30 13.49
C LEU A 10 16.77 -2.40 12.03
N LYS A 11 16.57 -3.58 11.42
CA LYS A 11 16.84 -3.87 9.99
C LYS A 11 15.92 -3.10 9.01
N GLY A 12 15.21 -2.08 9.48
CA GLY A 12 14.12 -1.40 8.77
C GLY A 12 12.74 -1.93 9.15
N PHE A 13 11.70 -1.20 8.75
CA PHE A 13 10.31 -1.57 8.96
C PHE A 13 9.47 -1.10 7.76
N VAL A 14 8.30 -1.71 7.58
CA VAL A 14 7.34 -1.35 6.53
C VAL A 14 6.06 -0.87 7.20
N VAL A 15 5.50 0.22 6.70
CA VAL A 15 4.21 0.76 7.15
C VAL A 15 3.34 0.98 5.90
N ALA A 16 2.09 0.55 5.96
CA ALA A 16 1.15 0.65 4.86
C ALA A 16 -0.14 1.30 5.35
N GLU A 17 -0.36 2.55 4.94
CA GLU A 17 -1.58 3.32 5.19
C GLU A 17 -1.63 4.48 4.18
N TYR A 18 -2.81 5.06 3.91
CA TYR A 18 -3.02 6.04 2.84
C TYR A 18 -2.17 7.32 2.97
N CYS A 19 -1.86 7.76 4.19
CA CYS A 19 -1.17 9.04 4.45
C CYS A 19 0.24 8.88 5.02
N VAL A 20 0.80 7.67 5.04
CA VAL A 20 2.11 7.42 5.67
C VAL A 20 3.22 8.22 5.01
N SER A 21 3.26 8.24 3.69
CA SER A 21 4.35 8.84 2.92
C SER A 21 4.35 10.38 2.92
N ILE A 22 3.26 10.99 3.39
CA ILE A 22 3.06 12.45 3.45
C ILE A 22 3.05 12.99 4.88
N ASN A 23 2.46 12.26 5.85
CA ASN A 23 2.21 12.77 7.19
C ASN A 23 3.02 12.04 8.27
N ILE A 24 3.12 10.71 8.19
CA ILE A 24 3.66 9.89 9.29
C ILE A 24 5.17 9.73 9.15
N ILE A 25 5.62 9.33 7.95
CA ILE A 25 7.03 9.07 7.64
C ILE A 25 7.38 9.71 6.29
N PRO A 26 7.31 11.06 6.19
CA PRO A 26 7.63 11.77 4.96
C PRO A 26 9.10 11.61 4.55
N TYR A 27 9.99 11.20 5.46
CA TYR A 27 11.40 10.98 5.18
C TYR A 27 11.75 9.52 4.84
N ALA A 28 10.73 8.67 4.62
CA ALA A 28 10.96 7.28 4.27
C ALA A 28 11.84 7.17 3.01
N ASN A 29 12.88 6.34 3.10
CA ASN A 29 13.80 6.11 1.99
C ASN A 29 13.08 5.59 0.74
N ILE A 30 12.05 4.75 0.91
CA ILE A 30 11.28 4.20 -0.21
C ILE A 30 9.81 4.43 0.09
N LYS A 31 9.13 5.05 -0.87
CA LYS A 31 7.70 5.34 -0.81
C LYS A 31 7.04 4.68 -2.00
N ILE A 32 6.08 3.81 -1.75
CA ILE A 32 5.40 3.03 -2.76
C ILE A 32 3.90 3.28 -2.63
N VAL A 33 3.26 3.59 -3.74
CA VAL A 33 1.80 3.64 -3.84
C VAL A 33 1.34 2.49 -4.72
N LEU A 34 0.44 1.68 -4.17
CA LEU A 34 -0.21 0.59 -4.88
C LEU A 34 -1.60 1.05 -5.32
N THR A 35 -1.90 0.95 -6.62
CA THR A 35 -3.19 1.33 -7.19
C THR A 35 -3.82 0.16 -7.93
N ALA A 36 -5.14 0.12 -7.99
CA ALA A 36 -5.89 -0.80 -8.81
C ALA A 36 -7.14 -0.09 -9.33
N ASP A 37 -7.68 -0.56 -10.46
CA ASP A 37 -9.01 -0.10 -10.85
C ASP A 37 -10.08 -0.54 -9.82
N LEU A 38 -11.17 0.21 -9.80
CA LEU A 38 -12.26 0.02 -8.84
C LEU A 38 -12.85 -1.39 -8.95
N THR A 39 -13.02 -1.91 -10.17
CA THR A 39 -13.63 -3.23 -10.41
C THR A 39 -12.78 -4.34 -9.79
N THR A 40 -11.47 -4.30 -10.00
CA THR A 40 -10.50 -5.24 -9.44
C THR A 40 -10.47 -5.16 -7.92
N HIS A 41 -10.53 -3.94 -7.37
CA HIS A 41 -10.57 -3.73 -5.92
C HIS A 41 -11.82 -4.36 -5.29
N ILE A 42 -13.00 -4.13 -5.87
CA ILE A 42 -14.25 -4.70 -5.37
C ILE A 42 -14.24 -6.22 -5.51
N ALA A 43 -13.80 -6.75 -6.65
CA ALA A 43 -13.73 -8.19 -6.87
C ALA A 43 -12.83 -8.89 -5.85
N ARG A 44 -11.63 -8.34 -5.59
CA ARG A 44 -10.71 -8.85 -4.56
C ARG A 44 -11.35 -8.81 -3.17
N LYS A 45 -12.00 -7.70 -2.81
CA LYS A 45 -12.63 -7.55 -1.50
C LYS A 45 -13.85 -8.46 -1.33
N TYR A 46 -14.59 -8.73 -2.40
CA TYR A 46 -15.68 -9.70 -2.40
C TYR A 46 -15.16 -11.11 -2.15
N LEU A 47 -14.12 -11.52 -2.88
CA LEU A 47 -13.50 -12.84 -2.69
C LEU A 47 -12.92 -12.99 -1.27
N GLU A 48 -12.27 -11.96 -0.73
CA GLU A 48 -11.79 -11.96 0.66
C GLU A 48 -12.94 -12.16 1.66
N ASN A 49 -14.05 -11.42 1.51
CA ASN A 49 -15.22 -11.58 2.39
C ASN A 49 -15.86 -12.97 2.31
N TYR A 50 -15.97 -13.51 1.10
CA TYR A 50 -16.60 -14.80 0.87
C TYR A 50 -15.70 -15.96 1.32
N ASN A 51 -14.43 -15.97 0.90
CA ASN A 51 -13.51 -17.08 1.14
C ASN A 51 -12.92 -17.06 2.55
N ASP A 52 -12.51 -15.89 3.06
CA ASP A 52 -11.70 -15.83 4.29
C ASP A 52 -12.57 -15.65 5.54
N TYR A 53 -13.76 -15.08 5.38
CA TYR A 53 -14.67 -14.79 6.51
C TYR A 53 -16.02 -15.49 6.42
N GLY A 54 -16.30 -16.25 5.35
CA GLY A 54 -17.59 -16.92 5.13
C GLY A 54 -18.78 -15.97 5.04
N LYS A 55 -18.53 -14.67 4.76
CA LYS A 55 -19.56 -13.63 4.72
C LYS A 55 -20.00 -13.40 3.28
N ASN A 56 -21.24 -13.75 2.98
CA ASN A 56 -21.84 -13.43 1.68
C ASN A 56 -22.38 -11.98 1.66
N ILE A 57 -21.45 -11.03 1.57
CA ILE A 57 -21.80 -9.60 1.46
C ILE A 57 -22.12 -9.30 -0.02
N PRO A 58 -23.29 -8.72 -0.34
CA PRO A 58 -23.62 -8.34 -1.70
C PRO A 58 -22.56 -7.43 -2.32
N TYR A 59 -22.18 -7.71 -3.56
CA TYR A 59 -21.18 -6.94 -4.32
C TYR A 59 -21.47 -5.42 -4.31
N TYR A 60 -22.74 -5.03 -4.39
CA TYR A 60 -23.19 -3.63 -4.31
C TYR A 60 -22.79 -2.95 -3.00
N ASN A 61 -22.90 -3.66 -1.86
CA ASN A 61 -22.54 -3.11 -0.56
C ASN A 61 -21.03 -2.92 -0.44
N ILE A 62 -20.25 -3.87 -0.94
CA ILE A 62 -18.78 -3.75 -0.99
C ILE A 62 -18.36 -2.57 -1.85
N LYS A 63 -18.97 -2.41 -3.03
CA LYS A 63 -18.76 -1.25 -3.90
C LYS A 63 -19.02 0.07 -3.18
N LYS A 64 -20.14 0.18 -2.45
CA LYS A 64 -20.50 1.40 -1.71
C LYS A 64 -19.47 1.72 -0.62
N VAL A 65 -19.03 0.72 0.14
CA VAL A 65 -18.00 0.89 1.19
C VAL A 65 -16.68 1.35 0.60
N ILE A 66 -16.22 0.70 -0.48
CA ILE A 66 -14.96 1.07 -1.15
C ILE A 66 -15.04 2.49 -1.71
N LEU A 67 -16.12 2.86 -2.39
CA LEU A 67 -16.29 4.20 -2.94
C LEU A 67 -16.29 5.29 -1.86
N LEU A 68 -16.98 5.06 -0.74
CA LEU A 68 -17.00 6.00 0.37
C LEU A 68 -15.60 6.14 1.00
N ARG A 69 -14.92 5.02 1.26
CA ARG A 69 -13.57 5.05 1.83
C ARG A 69 -12.59 5.74 0.89
N ASP A 70 -12.59 5.36 -0.38
CA ASP A 70 -11.64 5.86 -1.36
C ASP A 70 -11.91 7.35 -1.67
N SER A 71 -13.14 7.84 -1.60
CA SER A 71 -13.44 9.27 -1.75
C SER A 71 -12.92 10.11 -0.58
N HIS A 72 -13.04 9.61 0.66
CA HIS A 72 -12.48 10.27 1.84
C HIS A 72 -10.94 10.31 1.82
N SER A 73 -10.31 9.28 1.25
CA SER A 73 -8.85 9.18 1.17
C SER A 73 -8.26 9.68 -0.15
N TYR A 74 -9.08 10.09 -1.12
CA TYR A 74 -8.65 10.41 -2.49
C TYR A 74 -7.52 11.44 -2.53
N LYS A 75 -7.68 12.55 -1.79
CA LYS A 75 -6.68 13.61 -1.71
C LYS A 75 -5.33 13.10 -1.19
N PHE A 76 -5.35 12.26 -0.16
CA PHE A 76 -4.13 11.67 0.40
C PHE A 76 -3.45 10.72 -0.59
N ILE A 77 -4.24 9.95 -1.35
CA ILE A 77 -3.72 9.04 -2.38
C ILE A 77 -3.04 9.84 -3.51
N GLU A 78 -3.67 10.93 -3.99
CA GLU A 78 -3.06 11.81 -4.99
C GLU A 78 -1.76 12.46 -4.50
N GLU A 79 -1.75 12.97 -3.28
CA GLU A 79 -0.55 13.58 -2.70
C GLU A 79 0.56 12.54 -2.46
N ALA A 80 0.20 11.37 -1.95
CA ALA A 80 1.13 10.25 -1.78
C ALA A 80 1.76 9.83 -3.13
N ALA A 81 0.98 9.78 -4.21
CA ALA A 81 1.49 9.43 -5.53
C ALA A 81 2.54 10.42 -6.04
N LYS A 82 2.38 11.73 -5.76
CA LYS A 82 3.33 12.79 -6.17
C LYS A 82 4.68 12.68 -5.48
N VAL A 83 4.70 12.21 -4.23
CA VAL A 83 5.93 12.09 -3.43
C VAL A 83 6.50 10.67 -3.41
N SER A 84 5.88 9.74 -4.13
CA SER A 84 6.28 8.34 -4.14
C SER A 84 7.46 8.09 -5.06
N THR A 85 8.35 7.21 -4.61
CA THR A 85 9.43 6.68 -5.46
C THR A 85 8.87 5.80 -6.57
N LEU A 86 7.77 5.11 -6.29
CA LEU A 86 7.18 4.14 -7.18
C LEU A 86 5.66 4.12 -7.05
N VAL A 87 4.96 4.14 -8.18
CA VAL A 87 3.54 3.86 -8.26
C VAL A 87 3.36 2.55 -9.04
N ILE A 88 2.74 1.55 -8.42
CA ILE A 88 2.47 0.25 -9.03
C ILE A 88 0.97 0.10 -9.26
N ASN A 89 0.56 0.01 -10.52
CA ASN A 89 -0.80 -0.41 -10.86
C ASN A 89 -0.88 -1.95 -10.86
N MET A 90 -1.58 -2.49 -9.86
CA MET A 90 -1.72 -3.93 -9.61
C MET A 90 -3.01 -4.54 -10.20
N THR A 91 -3.72 -3.82 -11.09
CA THR A 91 -4.99 -4.26 -11.69
C THR A 91 -4.87 -5.65 -12.34
N LYS A 92 -3.83 -5.87 -13.13
CA LYS A 92 -3.59 -7.13 -13.86
C LYS A 92 -2.42 -7.94 -13.29
N MET A 93 -2.05 -7.68 -12.04
CA MET A 93 -0.90 -8.31 -11.41
C MET A 93 -1.33 -9.34 -10.36
N THR A 94 -0.60 -10.44 -10.29
CA THR A 94 -0.64 -11.36 -9.14
C THR A 94 0.12 -10.75 -7.96
N ILE A 95 -0.09 -11.30 -6.75
CA ILE A 95 0.66 -10.89 -5.56
C ILE A 95 2.16 -11.07 -5.79
N ASP A 96 2.60 -12.20 -6.34
CA ASP A 96 4.02 -12.46 -6.62
C ASP A 96 4.63 -11.43 -7.57
N GLN A 97 3.88 -11.03 -8.61
CA GLN A 97 4.34 -9.98 -9.53
C GLN A 97 4.48 -8.63 -8.81
N VAL A 98 3.57 -8.30 -7.90
CA VAL A 98 3.64 -7.06 -7.11
C VAL A 98 4.85 -7.11 -6.18
N VAL A 99 5.04 -8.20 -5.44
CA VAL A 99 6.15 -8.40 -4.52
C VAL A 99 7.49 -8.34 -5.26
N ASN A 100 7.64 -9.05 -6.38
CA ASN A 100 8.86 -9.03 -7.18
C ASN A 100 9.17 -7.62 -7.70
N ARG A 101 8.15 -6.88 -8.13
CA ARG A 101 8.33 -5.49 -8.59
C ARG A 101 8.77 -4.56 -7.47
N ILE A 102 8.27 -4.76 -6.26
CA ILE A 102 8.72 -4.03 -5.07
C ILE A 102 10.19 -4.39 -4.76
N LEU A 103 10.51 -5.68 -4.61
CA LEU A 103 11.85 -6.15 -4.26
C LEU A 103 12.92 -5.72 -5.27
N PHE A 104 12.60 -5.73 -6.56
CA PHE A 104 13.50 -5.25 -7.60
C PHE A 104 13.88 -3.77 -7.41
N GLN A 105 12.94 -2.94 -6.97
CA GLN A 105 13.19 -1.51 -6.71
C GLN A 105 14.09 -1.31 -5.48
N PHE A 106 13.93 -2.14 -4.45
CA PHE A 106 14.85 -2.16 -3.31
C PHE A 106 16.27 -2.58 -3.74
N TYR A 107 16.39 -3.59 -4.61
CA TYR A 107 17.68 -4.03 -5.13
C TYR A 107 18.40 -2.92 -5.91
N LEU A 108 17.70 -2.23 -6.82
CA LEU A 108 18.29 -1.14 -7.58
C LEU A 108 18.80 -0.02 -6.66
N LYS A 109 18.00 0.39 -5.66
CA LYS A 109 18.38 1.49 -4.77
C LYS A 109 19.57 1.19 -3.85
N LYS A 110 19.86 -0.08 -3.56
CA LYS A 110 21.02 -0.45 -2.73
C LYS A 110 22.35 -0.35 -3.49
N ASN A 111 22.32 -0.38 -4.82
CA ASN A 111 23.50 -0.46 -5.68
C ASN A 111 23.85 0.87 -6.38
N TYR A 112 23.24 1.99 -5.95
CA TYR A 112 23.61 3.37 -6.27
C TYR A 112 23.93 4.12 -4.98
#